data_AF-A0AB34GDB6-F1
#
_entry.id   AF-A0AB34GDB6-F1
#
_cell.length_a   1.000
_cell.length_b   1.000
_cell.length_c   1.000
_cell.angle_alpha   90.00
_cell.angle_beta   90.00
_cell.angle_gamma   90.00
#
_symmetry.space_group_name_H-M   'P 1'
#
loop_
_entity.id
_entity.type
_entity.pdbx_description
1 polymer ?
#
loop_
_entity_poly.entity_id
_entity_poly.type
_entity_poly.pdbx_seq_one_letter_code
_entity_poly.pdbx_strand_id
1 'polypeptide(L)'
;MRCLVREGVRCVVFSGEPSGRFSTSKGRFQKEAQAVCGLKKGPRQDEVLSRECRMAAMQKERGAPSEVMSLEGDEWELSKENVQPLRQGRIMSTLQGALAQQESACNTTLQQQKRAFESEIRFYAGNDPLDVWDRYINWTEQNYPQGGKESNMSTLLERAVEALQGEKRYYNDPRFLSLWLKLGHLCNEPLDMYSYLHNQGIGISLAQFYISWAEEYEARENFKKADVIFQEGIQQKAEPLEKLQSQHR
;
A
#
# COMPACT_ATOMS: atom_id res chain seq x y z
N MET A 1 8.87 -10.06 -24.41
CA MET A 1 8.46 -9.97 -23.00
C MET A 1 9.72 -9.95 -22.15
N ARG A 2 10.22 -8.76 -21.78
CA ARG A 2 11.31 -8.61 -20.81
C ARG A 2 10.98 -7.39 -19.96
N CYS A 3 10.55 -7.66 -18.73
CA CYS A 3 10.42 -6.66 -17.68
C CYS A 3 11.77 -6.62 -16.96
N LEU A 4 12.51 -5.51 -17.06
CA LEU A 4 13.77 -5.31 -16.34
C LEU A 4 13.53 -4.26 -15.26
N VAL A 5 13.39 -4.65 -13.99
CA VAL A 5 13.32 -3.74 -12.84
C VAL A 5 14.69 -3.59 -12.19
N ARG A 6 14.99 -2.35 -11.80
CA ARG A 6 16.08 -1.98 -10.88
C ARG A 6 16.07 -2.88 -9.64
N GLU A 7 17.22 -3.52 -9.42
CA GLU A 7 17.70 -4.11 -8.16
C GLU A 7 16.65 -4.54 -7.12
N GLY A 8 16.30 -5.83 -7.16
CA GLY A 8 15.93 -6.58 -5.95
C GLY A 8 14.45 -6.89 -5.74
N VAL A 9 13.55 -6.51 -6.65
CA VAL A 9 12.13 -6.90 -6.57
C VAL A 9 11.83 -7.93 -7.67
N ARG A 10 11.17 -9.03 -7.30
CA ARG A 10 10.87 -10.17 -8.17
C ARG A 10 10.06 -9.69 -9.38
N CYS A 11 10.35 -10.22 -10.57
CA CYS A 11 9.57 -9.92 -11.78
C CYS A 11 8.14 -10.47 -11.62
N VAL A 12 7.13 -9.60 -11.61
CA VAL A 12 5.75 -10.01 -11.84
C VAL A 12 5.62 -10.30 -13.33
N VAL A 13 5.61 -11.58 -13.68
CA VAL A 13 5.34 -12.02 -15.06
C VAL A 13 3.83 -12.13 -15.21
N PHE A 14 3.22 -11.19 -15.92
CA PHE A 14 1.81 -11.29 -16.32
C PHE A 14 1.69 -12.29 -17.49
N SER A 15 1.67 -13.58 -17.18
CA SER A 15 1.44 -14.62 -18.19
C SER A 15 -0.04 -14.60 -18.61
N GLY A 16 -0.35 -13.93 -19.71
CA GLY A 16 -1.60 -14.07 -20.43
C GLY A 16 -1.52 -15.27 -21.38
N GLU A 17 -2.05 -16.42 -20.99
CA GLU A 17 -2.39 -17.47 -21.96
C GLU A 17 -3.87 -17.35 -22.36
N PRO A 18 -4.19 -17.24 -23.66
CA PRO A 18 -5.55 -17.40 -24.13
C PRO A 18 -5.86 -18.90 -24.26
N SER A 19 -7.03 -19.31 -23.76
CA SER A 19 -7.67 -20.63 -23.93
C SER A 19 -7.26 -21.79 -22.99
N GLY A 20 -8.15 -22.04 -22.02
CA GLY A 20 -8.78 -23.34 -21.78
C GLY A 20 -7.89 -24.57 -21.54
N ARG A 21 -7.51 -24.79 -20.27
CA ARG A 21 -7.76 -26.07 -19.57
C ARG A 21 -7.49 -25.94 -18.07
N PHE A 22 -8.53 -26.10 -17.28
CA PHE A 22 -8.44 -26.30 -15.83
C PHE A 22 -7.67 -27.61 -15.57
N SER A 23 -6.53 -27.52 -14.91
CA SER A 23 -6.01 -28.62 -14.10
C SER A 23 -5.96 -28.13 -12.65
N THR A 24 -6.88 -28.64 -11.86
CA THR A 24 -6.95 -28.40 -10.42
C THR A 24 -5.82 -29.17 -9.74
N SER A 25 -4.76 -28.46 -9.35
CA SER A 25 -3.90 -28.92 -8.25
C SER A 25 -4.14 -28.02 -7.04
N LYS A 26 -5.34 -28.16 -6.46
CA LYS A 26 -5.54 -27.86 -5.04
C LYS A 26 -4.60 -28.75 -4.25
N GLY A 27 -3.77 -28.14 -3.41
CA GLY A 27 -3.10 -28.83 -2.31
C GLY A 27 -1.61 -29.07 -2.51
N ARG A 28 -0.79 -28.06 -2.14
CA ARG A 28 0.51 -28.31 -1.54
C ARG A 28 1.10 -27.06 -0.84
N PHE A 29 0.39 -26.46 0.12
CA PHE A 29 1.02 -25.57 1.10
C PHE A 29 0.31 -25.68 2.46
N GLN A 30 0.22 -26.91 2.95
CA GLN A 30 -0.08 -27.19 4.35
C GLN A 30 0.48 -28.58 4.64
N LYS A 31 1.68 -28.60 5.23
CA LYS A 31 2.29 -29.64 6.08
C LYS A 31 3.80 -29.48 6.00
N GLU A 32 4.36 -28.83 7.02
CA GLU A 32 5.59 -29.22 7.71
C GLU A 32 5.97 -28.11 8.69
N ALA A 33 5.42 -28.20 9.90
CA ALA A 33 5.98 -27.57 11.08
C ALA A 33 5.41 -28.27 12.31
N GLN A 34 5.87 -29.49 12.57
CA GLN A 34 5.74 -30.10 13.88
C GLN A 34 6.94 -31.00 14.18
N ALA A 35 7.42 -30.85 15.42
CA ALA A 35 8.48 -31.57 16.12
C ALA A 35 9.94 -31.18 15.80
N VAL A 36 10.55 -30.40 16.71
CA VAL A 36 11.45 -30.96 17.73
C VAL A 36 11.31 -30.14 19.02
N CYS A 37 10.83 -30.79 20.08
CA CYS A 37 10.89 -30.30 21.45
C CYS A 37 12.22 -30.78 22.04
N GLY A 38 13.07 -29.86 22.49
CA GLY A 38 14.36 -30.14 23.12
C GLY A 38 14.57 -29.24 24.33
N LEU A 39 13.97 -29.61 25.45
CA LEU A 39 14.20 -29.05 26.77
C LEU A 39 15.68 -29.13 27.17
N LYS A 40 16.31 -27.99 27.55
CA LYS A 40 17.23 -27.93 28.70
C LYS A 40 17.08 -26.61 29.45
N LYS A 41 17.03 -26.73 30.78
CA LYS A 41 16.73 -25.72 31.81
C LYS A 41 17.97 -24.95 32.27
N GLY A 42 17.77 -23.68 32.60
CA GLY A 42 18.31 -22.97 33.78
C GLY A 42 19.44 -21.95 33.54
N PRO A 43 19.70 -20.99 34.47
CA PRO A 43 18.91 -20.57 35.65
C PRO A 43 18.48 -19.07 35.63
N ARG A 44 17.60 -18.72 36.58
CA ARG A 44 17.19 -17.35 36.96
C ARG A 44 18.26 -16.71 37.84
N GLN A 45 18.48 -15.40 37.73
CA GLN A 45 18.77 -14.53 38.88
C GLN A 45 18.15 -13.15 38.65
N ASP A 46 17.52 -12.67 39.72
CA ASP A 46 16.92 -11.35 39.91
C ASP A 46 17.97 -10.23 39.96
N GLU A 47 17.47 -8.99 39.97
CA GLU A 47 18.16 -7.73 40.29
C GLU A 47 19.18 -7.17 39.29
N VAL A 48 18.77 -6.18 38.48
CA VAL A 48 19.33 -4.81 38.53
C VAL A 48 18.28 -3.84 38.00
N LEU A 49 17.37 -3.44 38.88
CA LEU A 49 16.60 -2.19 38.77
C LEU A 49 17.29 -1.21 39.72
N SER A 50 17.38 0.07 39.31
CA SER A 50 17.92 1.20 40.07
C SER A 50 19.33 1.63 39.65
N ARG A 51 19.42 2.70 38.83
CA ARG A 51 20.24 3.88 39.19
C ARG A 51 20.25 5.12 38.27
N GLU A 52 19.29 5.39 37.39
CA GLU A 52 19.28 6.66 36.63
C GLU A 52 17.93 7.40 36.60
N CYS A 53 17.27 7.52 37.76
CA CYS A 53 16.12 8.44 37.92
C CYS A 53 16.17 9.28 39.21
N ARG A 54 17.36 9.72 39.64
CA ARG A 54 17.49 10.74 40.69
C ARG A 54 18.55 11.78 40.35
N MET A 55 18.13 12.77 39.57
CA MET A 55 18.51 14.19 39.56
C MET A 55 17.60 14.78 38.46
N ALA A 56 16.61 15.63 38.70
CA ALA A 56 16.66 16.88 39.42
C ALA A 56 15.24 17.29 39.86
N ALA A 57 15.10 17.68 41.12
CA ALA A 57 13.92 18.37 41.61
C ALA A 57 14.28 19.83 41.92
N MET A 58 13.36 20.72 41.54
CA MET A 58 13.07 22.05 42.12
C MET A 58 13.98 23.25 41.78
N GLN A 59 13.43 24.17 40.95
CA GLN A 59 13.32 25.61 41.29
C GLN A 59 12.02 26.24 40.72
N LYS A 60 10.97 26.23 41.57
CA LYS A 60 10.01 27.30 41.97
C LYS A 60 9.68 28.52 41.04
N GLU A 61 8.42 28.54 40.57
CA GLU A 61 7.36 29.59 40.63
C GLU A 61 7.59 31.09 40.27
N ARG A 62 6.95 31.58 39.17
CA ARG A 62 5.82 32.58 39.11
C ARG A 62 5.77 33.36 37.77
N GLY A 63 4.57 33.48 37.16
CA GLY A 63 4.18 34.66 36.37
C GLY A 63 3.42 34.46 35.05
N ALA A 64 2.07 34.56 35.12
CA ALA A 64 1.09 35.08 34.14
C ALA A 64 0.96 34.52 32.69
N PRO A 65 -0.24 34.62 32.07
CA PRO A 65 -0.65 33.80 30.94
C PRO A 65 -0.71 34.57 29.61
N SER A 66 -0.01 34.11 28.58
CA SER A 66 -0.37 34.31 27.17
C SER A 66 0.62 33.59 26.28
N GLU A 67 0.14 33.17 25.10
CA GLU A 67 0.87 32.48 24.02
C GLU A 67 0.88 30.95 24.08
N VAL A 68 -0.32 30.38 24.09
CA VAL A 68 -0.56 29.16 23.29
C VAL A 68 -0.66 29.61 21.84
N MET A 69 0.48 29.85 21.19
CA MET A 69 0.56 30.14 19.76
C MET A 69 1.23 28.97 19.05
N SER A 70 0.38 28.10 18.48
CA SER A 70 0.59 27.35 17.23
C SER A 70 1.93 26.61 17.01
N LEU A 71 2.30 25.69 17.91
CA LEU A 71 3.41 24.74 17.68
C LEU A 71 3.00 23.46 16.91
N GLU A 72 1.75 23.34 16.45
CA GLU A 72 1.29 22.16 15.68
C GLU A 72 1.79 22.17 14.21
N GLY A 73 2.34 23.29 13.73
CA GLY A 73 2.86 23.44 12.36
C GLY A 73 4.33 23.02 12.17
N ASP A 74 5.15 23.14 13.22
CA ASP A 74 6.61 23.09 13.08
C ASP A 74 7.15 21.68 12.82
N GLU A 75 6.57 20.63 13.42
CA GLU A 75 7.06 19.25 13.25
C GLU A 75 6.90 18.73 11.81
N TRP A 76 5.80 19.09 11.13
CA TRP A 76 5.59 18.78 9.71
C TRP A 76 6.56 19.56 8.84
N GLU A 77 6.78 20.85 9.12
CA GLU A 77 7.67 21.69 8.32
C GLU A 77 9.12 21.19 8.33
N LEU A 78 9.55 20.58 9.43
CA LEU A 78 10.89 19.98 9.58
C LEU A 78 11.06 18.67 8.78
N SER A 79 9.97 17.96 8.49
CA SER A 79 10.00 16.63 7.85
C SER A 79 9.35 16.56 6.47
N LYS A 80 8.80 17.67 5.96
CA LYS A 80 8.07 17.72 4.69
C LYS A 80 8.86 17.19 3.48
N GLU A 81 10.19 17.37 3.48
CA GLU A 81 11.07 16.90 2.40
C GLU A 81 11.17 15.37 2.33
N ASN A 82 10.83 14.67 3.41
CA ASN A 82 10.88 13.21 3.50
C ASN A 82 9.51 12.56 3.26
N VAL A 83 8.46 13.33 2.97
CA VAL A 83 7.11 12.78 2.89
C VAL A 83 6.73 12.59 1.43
N GLN A 84 6.57 11.33 1.02
CA GLN A 84 6.16 10.99 -0.34
C GLN A 84 4.78 11.59 -0.65
N PRO A 85 4.66 12.38 -1.72
CA PRO A 85 3.38 12.90 -2.18
C PRO A 85 2.46 11.76 -2.61
N LEU A 86 1.21 11.79 -2.14
CA LEU A 86 0.15 10.87 -2.57
C LEU A 86 -0.95 11.65 -3.29
N ARG A 87 -1.43 11.15 -4.43
CA ARG A 87 -2.55 11.80 -5.17
C ARG A 87 -3.82 11.94 -4.31
N GLN A 88 -4.02 11.04 -3.36
CA GLN A 88 -5.16 11.02 -2.44
C GLN A 88 -4.93 11.83 -1.15
N GLY A 89 -3.72 12.38 -0.96
CA GLY A 89 -3.32 13.04 0.28
C GLY A 89 -3.00 12.07 1.43
N ARG A 90 -2.73 12.63 2.61
CA ARG A 90 -2.40 11.92 3.84
C ARG A 90 -3.27 12.40 4.99
N ILE A 91 -3.47 11.54 5.98
CA ILE A 91 -4.19 11.89 7.20
C ILE A 91 -3.21 12.58 8.16
N MET A 92 -3.46 13.86 8.47
CA MET A 92 -2.54 14.69 9.27
C MET A 92 -2.19 14.08 10.63
N SER A 93 -3.17 13.51 11.34
CA SER A 93 -2.93 12.88 12.65
C SER A 93 -2.03 11.65 12.56
N THR A 94 -2.17 10.84 11.50
CA THR A 94 -1.31 9.66 11.30
C THR A 94 0.08 10.09 10.87
N LEU A 95 0.18 11.13 10.05
CA LEU A 95 1.44 11.71 9.62
C LEU A 95 2.24 12.28 10.78
N GLN A 96 1.61 13.09 11.66
CA GLN A 96 2.24 13.59 12.89
C GLN A 96 2.73 12.42 13.77
N GLY A 97 1.89 11.41 13.97
CA GLY A 97 2.28 10.21 14.71
C GLY A 97 3.47 9.46 14.09
N ALA A 98 3.50 9.33 12.76
CA ALA A 98 4.59 8.66 12.05
C ALA A 98 5.90 9.45 12.13
N LEU A 99 5.84 10.79 12.06
CA LEU A 99 7.01 11.67 12.18
C LEU A 99 7.57 11.67 13.61
N ALA A 100 6.71 11.75 14.64
CA ALA A 100 7.13 11.66 16.04
C ALA A 100 7.72 10.28 16.41
N GLN A 101 7.29 9.22 15.73
CA GLN A 101 7.85 7.86 15.86
C GLN A 101 9.22 7.68 15.18
N GLN A 102 9.61 8.59 14.29
CA GLN A 102 10.94 8.53 13.67
C GLN A 102 12.04 8.98 14.67
N GLU A 103 11.68 9.80 15.65
CA GLU A 103 12.57 10.32 16.69
C GLU A 103 12.62 9.45 17.96
N SER A 104 11.65 8.54 18.16
CA SER A 104 11.58 7.64 19.30
C SER A 104 11.35 6.19 18.86
N ALA A 105 12.13 5.24 19.38
CA ALA A 105 12.19 3.83 18.95
C ALA A 105 10.90 2.99 19.22
N CYS A 106 9.70 3.52 18.98
CA CYS A 106 8.43 2.81 19.12
C CYS A 106 8.06 2.04 17.84
N ASN A 107 8.98 1.24 17.32
CA ASN A 107 8.72 0.32 16.19
C ASN A 107 7.72 -0.79 16.62
N THR A 108 7.55 -1.03 17.92
CA THR A 108 6.74 -2.14 18.45
C THR A 108 5.25 -2.04 18.10
N THR A 109 4.66 -0.85 18.14
CA THR A 109 3.22 -0.66 17.88
C THR A 109 2.90 -0.90 16.40
N LEU A 110 3.72 -0.38 15.48
CA LEU A 110 3.59 -0.63 14.04
C LEU A 110 3.75 -2.12 13.72
N GLN A 111 4.73 -2.80 14.33
CA GLN A 111 4.91 -4.23 14.15
C GLN A 111 3.72 -5.05 14.69
N GLN A 112 3.11 -4.63 15.79
CA GLN A 112 1.90 -5.27 16.33
C GLN A 112 0.71 -5.11 15.38
N GLN A 113 0.47 -3.90 14.87
CA GLN A 113 -0.58 -3.62 13.90
C GLN A 113 -0.36 -4.41 12.60
N LYS A 114 0.88 -4.46 12.09
CA LYS A 114 1.26 -5.28 10.95
C LYS A 114 0.92 -6.76 11.18
N ARG A 115 1.28 -7.32 12.34
CA ARG A 115 0.94 -8.71 12.70
C ARG A 115 -0.56 -8.94 12.79
N ALA A 116 -1.34 -7.95 13.23
CA ALA A 116 -2.79 -8.04 13.27
C ALA A 116 -3.38 -8.18 11.87
N PHE A 117 -2.96 -7.35 10.90
CA PHE A 117 -3.37 -7.49 9.49
C PHE A 117 -2.96 -8.84 8.90
N GLU A 118 -1.74 -9.30 9.14
CA GLU A 118 -1.27 -10.61 8.65
C GLU A 118 -2.09 -11.78 9.24
N SER A 119 -2.48 -11.67 10.51
CA SER A 119 -3.39 -12.63 11.15
C SER A 119 -4.79 -12.56 10.54
N GLU A 120 -5.29 -11.36 10.29
CA GLU A 120 -6.61 -11.15 9.68
C GLU A 120 -6.66 -11.76 8.28
N ILE A 121 -5.63 -11.56 7.44
CA ILE A 121 -5.52 -12.17 6.11
C ILE A 121 -5.49 -13.71 6.22
N ARG A 122 -4.70 -14.26 7.14
CA ARG A 122 -4.52 -15.71 7.29
C ARG A 122 -5.79 -16.42 7.77
N PHE A 123 -6.52 -15.81 8.69
CA PHE A 123 -7.71 -16.40 9.32
C PHE A 123 -9.01 -15.77 8.82
N TYR A 124 -8.96 -15.07 7.69
CA TYR A 124 -10.12 -14.40 7.13
C TYR A 124 -11.22 -15.43 6.80
N ALA A 125 -12.42 -15.20 7.33
CA ALA A 125 -13.59 -16.03 7.10
C ALA A 125 -14.80 -15.20 6.60
N GLY A 126 -14.57 -13.94 6.24
CA GLY A 126 -15.62 -13.05 5.74
C GLY A 126 -15.89 -13.21 4.24
N ASN A 127 -16.81 -12.39 3.74
CA ASN A 127 -17.25 -12.44 2.34
C ASN A 127 -16.51 -11.46 1.43
N ASP A 128 -15.69 -10.55 1.96
CA ASP A 128 -14.98 -9.52 1.20
C ASP A 128 -13.49 -9.48 1.55
N PRO A 129 -12.67 -10.45 1.08
CA PRO A 129 -11.22 -10.44 1.34
C PRO A 129 -10.51 -9.17 0.85
N LEU A 130 -11.03 -8.50 -0.19
CA LEU A 130 -10.46 -7.25 -0.72
C LEU A 130 -10.43 -6.13 0.33
N ASP A 131 -11.43 -6.06 1.22
CA ASP A 131 -11.49 -5.05 2.28
C ASP A 131 -10.26 -5.08 3.20
N VAL A 132 -9.81 -6.29 3.58
CA VAL A 132 -8.64 -6.45 4.46
C VAL A 132 -7.38 -5.94 3.77
N TRP A 133 -7.22 -6.25 2.49
CA TRP A 133 -6.08 -5.79 1.70
C TRP A 133 -6.10 -4.27 1.51
N ASP A 134 -7.25 -3.69 1.17
CA ASP A 134 -7.41 -2.25 0.99
C ASP A 134 -7.09 -1.48 2.28
N ARG A 135 -7.63 -1.92 3.42
CA ARG A 135 -7.31 -1.36 4.74
C ARG A 135 -5.83 -1.49 5.07
N TYR A 136 -5.23 -2.65 4.80
CA TYR A 136 -3.83 -2.88 5.13
C TYR A 136 -2.89 -2.01 4.28
N ILE A 137 -3.21 -1.83 3.00
CA ILE A 137 -2.42 -0.99 2.08
C ILE A 137 -2.56 0.48 2.45
N ASN A 138 -3.78 0.95 2.73
CA ASN A 138 -4.00 2.32 3.21
C ASN A 138 -3.26 2.56 4.53
N TRP A 139 -3.37 1.65 5.50
CA TRP A 139 -2.61 1.73 6.75
C TRP A 139 -1.10 1.83 6.48
N THR A 140 -0.57 1.06 5.54
CA THR A 140 0.86 1.11 5.18
C THR A 140 1.22 2.46 4.55
N GLU A 141 0.39 3.03 3.68
CA GLU A 141 0.64 4.37 3.11
C GLU A 141 0.67 5.46 4.17
N GLN A 142 -0.24 5.41 5.14
CA GLN A 142 -0.32 6.45 6.19
C GLN A 142 0.83 6.35 7.20
N ASN A 143 1.23 5.14 7.58
CA ASN A 143 2.24 4.93 8.62
C ASN A 143 3.69 4.96 8.10
N TYR A 144 3.91 4.90 6.78
CA TYR A 144 5.23 4.99 6.18
C TYR A 144 5.32 6.20 5.23
N PRO A 145 5.52 7.42 5.76
CA PRO A 145 5.49 8.64 4.96
C PRO A 145 6.56 8.70 3.88
N GLN A 146 7.71 8.07 4.09
CA GLN A 146 8.82 8.04 3.13
C GLN A 146 8.64 7.03 1.99
N GLY A 147 7.70 6.08 2.08
CA GLY A 147 7.49 5.05 1.06
C GLY A 147 8.70 4.13 0.82
N GLY A 148 9.70 4.15 1.71
CA GLY A 148 10.93 3.38 1.58
C GLY A 148 10.73 1.86 1.72
N LYS A 149 11.83 1.12 1.57
CA LYS A 149 11.86 -0.36 1.66
C LYS A 149 11.23 -0.91 2.95
N GLU A 150 11.26 -0.14 4.03
CA GLU A 150 10.68 -0.51 5.32
C GLU A 150 9.16 -0.78 5.26
N SER A 151 8.43 -0.06 4.40
CA SER A 151 7.00 -0.25 4.20
C SER A 151 6.66 -1.61 3.61
N ASN A 152 7.58 -2.21 2.84
CA ASN A 152 7.34 -3.40 2.01
C ASN A 152 6.11 -3.27 1.09
N MET A 153 5.79 -2.05 0.64
CA MET A 153 4.59 -1.75 -0.14
C MET A 153 4.48 -2.57 -1.43
N SER A 154 5.58 -2.72 -2.18
CA SER A 154 5.60 -3.51 -3.42
C SER A 154 5.20 -4.96 -3.17
N THR A 155 5.85 -5.62 -2.20
CA THR A 155 5.54 -7.00 -1.82
C THR A 155 4.11 -7.14 -1.31
N LEU A 156 3.59 -6.13 -0.61
CA LEU A 156 2.20 -6.13 -0.13
C LEU A 156 1.21 -6.08 -1.30
N LEU A 157 1.43 -5.18 -2.27
CA LEU A 157 0.60 -5.05 -3.46
C LEU A 157 0.66 -6.31 -4.33
N GLU A 158 1.84 -6.89 -4.54
CA GLU A 158 2.02 -8.14 -5.27
C GLU A 158 1.22 -9.29 -4.65
N ARG A 159 1.33 -9.46 -3.33
CA ARG A 159 0.58 -10.48 -2.58
C ARG A 159 -0.93 -10.27 -2.66
N ALA A 160 -1.39 -9.02 -2.59
CA ALA A 160 -2.81 -8.69 -2.68
C ALA A 160 -3.37 -9.05 -4.08
N VAL A 161 -2.64 -8.66 -5.13
CA VAL A 161 -3.02 -8.95 -6.52
C VAL A 161 -3.01 -10.45 -6.78
N GLU A 162 -1.98 -11.17 -6.33
CA GLU A 162 -1.90 -12.63 -6.47
C GLU A 162 -3.04 -13.34 -5.74
N ALA A 163 -3.36 -12.92 -4.51
CA ALA A 163 -4.42 -13.51 -3.71
C ALA A 163 -5.82 -13.28 -4.29
N LEU A 164 -6.02 -12.16 -5.00
CA LEU A 164 -7.31 -11.76 -5.58
C LEU A 164 -7.38 -12.03 -7.09
N GLN A 165 -6.35 -12.65 -7.68
CA GLN A 165 -6.30 -12.89 -9.12
C GLN A 165 -7.40 -13.89 -9.53
N GLY A 166 -8.17 -13.53 -10.56
CA GLY A 166 -9.26 -14.36 -11.07
C GLY A 166 -10.60 -14.19 -10.34
N GLU A 167 -10.65 -13.42 -9.26
CA GLU A 167 -11.89 -13.07 -8.55
C GLU A 167 -12.70 -12.01 -9.33
N LYS A 168 -13.43 -12.45 -10.35
CA LYS A 168 -14.19 -11.58 -11.28
C LYS A 168 -15.17 -10.63 -10.60
N ARG A 169 -15.62 -10.96 -9.39
CA ARG A 169 -16.49 -10.09 -8.58
C ARG A 169 -15.87 -8.71 -8.29
N TYR A 170 -14.55 -8.60 -8.34
CA TYR A 170 -13.83 -7.36 -8.06
C TYR A 170 -13.39 -6.59 -9.31
N TYR A 171 -13.66 -7.10 -10.51
CA TYR A 171 -13.13 -6.47 -11.74
C TYR A 171 -13.65 -5.05 -11.94
N ASN A 172 -14.85 -4.76 -11.48
CA ASN A 172 -15.44 -3.42 -11.53
C ASN A 172 -15.45 -2.74 -10.15
N ASP A 173 -14.70 -3.26 -9.16
CA ASP A 173 -14.57 -2.65 -7.85
C ASP A 173 -13.44 -1.59 -7.88
N PRO A 174 -13.74 -0.31 -7.55
CA PRO A 174 -12.75 0.75 -7.51
C PRO A 174 -11.55 0.46 -6.60
N ARG A 175 -11.75 -0.29 -5.51
CA ARG A 175 -10.66 -0.67 -4.58
C ARG A 175 -9.66 -1.58 -5.28
N PHE A 176 -10.16 -2.58 -6.02
CA PHE A 176 -9.30 -3.49 -6.76
C PHE A 176 -8.54 -2.78 -7.88
N LEU A 177 -9.21 -1.90 -8.63
CA LEU A 177 -8.52 -1.06 -9.61
C LEU A 177 -7.44 -0.19 -8.94
N SER A 178 -7.72 0.39 -7.77
CA SER A 178 -6.74 1.20 -7.04
C SER A 178 -5.47 0.39 -6.68
N LEU A 179 -5.61 -0.88 -6.27
CA LEU A 179 -4.46 -1.77 -6.02
C LEU A 179 -3.59 -1.92 -7.27
N TRP A 180 -4.22 -2.16 -8.42
CA TRP A 180 -3.52 -2.28 -9.69
C TRP A 180 -2.81 -0.98 -10.08
N LEU A 181 -3.49 0.16 -9.99
CA LEU A 181 -2.88 1.45 -10.31
C LEU A 181 -1.69 1.73 -9.39
N LYS A 182 -1.79 1.45 -8.09
CA LYS A 182 -0.66 1.58 -7.14
C LYS A 182 0.51 0.68 -7.52
N LEU A 183 0.25 -0.57 -7.90
CA LEU A 183 1.28 -1.49 -8.39
C LEU A 183 1.95 -0.96 -9.67
N GLY A 184 1.16 -0.40 -10.59
CA GLY A 184 1.65 0.18 -11.85
C GLY A 184 2.69 1.27 -11.67
N HIS A 185 2.54 2.14 -10.65
CA HIS A 185 3.52 3.17 -10.33
C HIS A 185 4.87 2.60 -9.85
N LEU A 186 4.93 1.34 -9.45
CA LEU A 186 6.14 0.64 -9.03
C LEU A 186 6.79 -0.17 -10.17
N CYS A 187 6.10 -0.33 -11.30
CA CYS A 187 6.58 -1.02 -12.49
C CYS A 187 7.42 -0.08 -13.36
N ASN A 188 8.43 -0.60 -14.08
CA ASN A 188 9.14 0.22 -15.07
C ASN A 188 8.33 0.42 -16.36
N GLU A 189 7.51 -0.56 -16.73
CA GLU A 189 6.63 -0.47 -17.90
C GLU A 189 5.15 -0.58 -17.48
N PRO A 190 4.56 0.51 -16.94
CA PRO A 190 3.14 0.54 -16.57
C PRO A 190 2.18 0.31 -17.75
N LEU A 191 2.57 0.61 -18.99
CA LEU A 191 1.73 0.33 -20.18
C LEU A 191 1.43 -1.16 -20.38
N ASP A 192 2.36 -2.06 -20.01
CA ASP A 192 2.14 -3.50 -20.08
C ASP A 192 1.05 -3.92 -19.08
N MET A 193 1.03 -3.29 -17.89
CA MET A 193 -0.02 -3.52 -16.89
C MET A 193 -1.38 -3.02 -17.39
N TYR A 194 -1.48 -1.81 -17.95
CA TYR A 194 -2.76 -1.31 -18.48
C TYR A 194 -3.29 -2.21 -19.60
N SER A 195 -2.40 -2.67 -20.49
CA SER A 195 -2.75 -3.61 -21.55
C SER A 195 -3.25 -4.94 -20.96
N TYR A 196 -2.63 -5.44 -19.88
CA TYR A 196 -3.09 -6.63 -19.18
C TYR A 196 -4.49 -6.42 -18.57
N LEU A 197 -4.73 -5.32 -17.87
CA LEU A 197 -6.03 -4.99 -17.26
C LEU A 197 -7.15 -4.93 -18.29
N HIS A 198 -6.88 -4.25 -19.41
CA HIS A 198 -7.81 -4.16 -20.54
C HIS A 198 -8.17 -5.53 -21.09
N ASN A 199 -7.17 -6.37 -21.38
CA ASN A 199 -7.37 -7.72 -21.91
C ASN A 199 -8.11 -8.66 -20.94
N GLN A 200 -7.92 -8.48 -19.62
CA GLN A 200 -8.63 -9.23 -18.60
C GLN A 200 -10.04 -8.69 -18.32
N GLY A 201 -10.37 -7.50 -18.81
CA GLY A 201 -11.63 -6.83 -18.49
C GLY A 201 -11.69 -6.30 -17.06
N ILE A 202 -10.55 -5.94 -16.47
CA ILE A 202 -10.45 -5.35 -15.12
C ILE A 202 -10.54 -3.83 -15.24
N GLY A 203 -11.48 -3.22 -14.55
CA GLY A 203 -11.65 -1.77 -14.47
C GLY A 203 -12.28 -1.13 -15.71
N ILE A 204 -12.72 -1.94 -16.68
CA ILE A 204 -13.25 -1.45 -17.97
C ILE A 204 -14.52 -0.61 -17.83
N SER A 205 -15.26 -0.73 -16.73
CA SER A 205 -16.43 0.10 -16.44
C SER A 205 -16.10 1.35 -15.61
N LEU A 206 -14.82 1.56 -15.25
CA LEU A 206 -14.39 2.62 -14.34
C LEU A 206 -13.61 3.70 -15.11
N ALA A 207 -14.09 4.95 -15.06
CA ALA A 207 -13.45 6.08 -15.71
C ALA A 207 -11.98 6.24 -15.30
N GLN A 208 -11.67 5.96 -14.03
CA GLN A 208 -10.32 6.08 -13.47
C GLN A 208 -9.28 5.21 -14.20
N PHE A 209 -9.70 4.06 -14.75
CA PHE A 209 -8.83 3.18 -15.53
C PHE A 209 -8.34 3.88 -16.81
N TYR A 210 -9.28 4.42 -17.61
CA TYR A 210 -8.97 5.10 -18.86
C TYR A 210 -8.21 6.40 -18.63
N ILE A 211 -8.57 7.18 -17.60
CA ILE A 211 -7.86 8.41 -17.25
C ILE A 211 -6.39 8.10 -16.96
N SER A 212 -6.11 7.17 -16.05
CA SER A 212 -4.72 6.87 -15.67
C SER A 212 -3.92 6.21 -16.80
N TRP A 213 -4.58 5.45 -17.67
CA TRP A 213 -3.93 4.88 -18.85
C TRP A 213 -3.60 5.95 -19.91
N ALA A 214 -4.51 6.89 -20.16
CA ALA A 214 -4.28 8.00 -21.06
C ALA A 214 -3.18 8.94 -20.54
N GLU A 215 -3.18 9.29 -19.24
CA GLU A 215 -2.12 10.07 -18.59
C GLU A 215 -0.73 9.44 -18.79
N GLU A 216 -0.62 8.10 -18.73
CA GLU A 216 0.64 7.39 -18.98
C GLU A 216 1.11 7.51 -20.44
N TYR A 217 0.18 7.54 -21.41
CA TYR A 217 0.53 7.81 -22.81
C TYR A 217 0.91 9.28 -23.03
N GLU A 218 0.24 10.22 -22.37
CA GLU A 218 0.57 11.65 -22.43
C GLU A 218 1.94 11.96 -21.82
N ALA A 219 2.29 11.33 -20.70
CA ALA A 219 3.62 11.43 -20.09
C ALA A 219 4.75 10.96 -21.02
N ARG A 220 4.42 10.11 -21.99
CA ARG A 220 5.31 9.63 -23.07
C ARG A 220 5.13 10.39 -24.38
N GLU A 221 4.42 11.52 -24.35
CA GLU A 221 4.10 12.40 -25.48
C GLU A 221 3.31 11.71 -26.63
N ASN A 222 2.62 10.61 -26.32
CA ASN A 222 1.81 9.87 -27.28
C ASN A 222 0.33 10.25 -27.20
N PHE A 223 0.05 11.52 -27.52
CA PHE A 223 -1.30 12.10 -27.45
C PHE A 223 -2.32 11.38 -28.33
N LYS A 224 -1.88 10.82 -29.46
CA LYS A 224 -2.76 10.04 -30.36
C LYS A 224 -3.30 8.80 -29.67
N LYS A 225 -2.47 8.07 -28.92
CA LYS A 225 -2.94 6.91 -28.17
C LYS A 225 -3.77 7.32 -26.96
N ALA A 226 -3.40 8.39 -26.25
CA ALA A 226 -4.18 8.91 -25.14
C ALA A 226 -5.63 9.25 -25.57
N ASP A 227 -5.79 9.94 -26.70
CA ASP A 227 -7.12 10.27 -27.27
C ASP A 227 -7.94 9.01 -27.59
N VAL A 228 -7.32 7.98 -28.18
CA VAL A 228 -8.00 6.70 -28.46
C VAL A 228 -8.47 6.03 -27.16
N ILE A 229 -7.65 6.02 -26.10
CA ILE A 229 -8.02 5.46 -24.80
C ILE A 229 -9.19 6.23 -24.17
N PHE A 230 -9.20 7.56 -24.25
CA PHE A 230 -10.32 8.37 -23.77
C PHE A 230 -11.61 8.07 -24.54
N GLN A 231 -11.55 8.04 -25.87
CA GLN A 231 -12.70 7.70 -26.72
C GLN A 231 -13.25 6.32 -26.42
N GLU A 232 -12.36 5.34 -26.20
CA GLU A 232 -12.76 3.99 -25.81
C GLU A 232 -13.50 3.99 -24.47
N GLY A 233 -12.97 4.65 -23.44
CA GLY A 233 -13.65 4.74 -22.14
C GLY A 233 -15.02 5.43 -22.22
N ILE A 234 -15.15 6.46 -23.07
CA ILE A 234 -16.43 7.15 -23.32
C ILE A 234 -17.41 6.20 -24.03
N GLN A 235 -16.94 5.44 -25.01
CA GLN A 235 -17.75 4.44 -25.71
C GLN A 235 -18.23 3.33 -24.76
N GLN A 236 -17.39 2.90 -23.83
CA GLN A 236 -17.71 1.92 -22.79
C GLN A 236 -18.59 2.50 -21.68
N LYS A 237 -18.89 3.81 -21.70
CA LYS A 237 -19.66 4.52 -20.66
C LYS A 237 -19.08 4.29 -19.27
N ALA A 238 -17.75 4.38 -19.15
CA ALA A 238 -17.07 4.14 -17.89
C ALA A 238 -17.42 5.22 -16.86
N GLU A 239 -17.77 4.81 -15.64
CA GLU A 239 -18.29 5.69 -14.59
C GLU A 239 -17.17 6.21 -13.66
N PRO A 240 -17.20 7.47 -13.21
CA PRO A 240 -18.15 8.53 -13.59
C PRO A 240 -17.89 9.09 -15.00
N LEU A 241 -18.88 9.00 -15.90
CA LEU A 241 -18.69 9.38 -17.31
C LEU A 241 -18.39 10.87 -17.49
N GLU A 242 -19.04 11.72 -16.71
CA GLU A 242 -18.83 13.18 -16.73
C GLU A 242 -17.38 13.54 -16.40
N LYS A 243 -16.79 12.84 -15.42
CA LYS A 243 -15.39 13.01 -15.04
C LYS A 243 -14.48 12.62 -16.21
N LEU A 244 -14.76 11.50 -16.88
CA LEU A 244 -13.98 11.05 -18.03
C LEU A 244 -14.03 12.06 -19.18
N GLN A 245 -15.22 12.52 -19.54
CA GLN A 245 -15.40 13.53 -20.58
C GLN A 245 -14.74 14.86 -20.23
N SER A 246 -14.77 15.25 -18.94
CA SER A 246 -14.11 16.47 -18.49
C SER A 246 -12.60 16.38 -18.51
N GLN A 247 -12.01 15.19 -18.37
CA GLN A 247 -10.57 14.98 -18.46
C GLN A 247 -10.09 14.86 -19.92
N HIS A 248 -10.96 14.45 -20.84
CA HIS A 248 -10.65 14.36 -22.26
C HIS A 248 -10.62 15.72 -22.97
N ARG A 249 -11.39 16.70 -22.47
CA ARG A 249 -11.45 18.06 -23.03
C ARG A 249 -10.21 18.88 -22.67
#